data_AF-A0A7C4Y4F9-F1
#
_entry.id   AF-A0A7C4Y4F9-F1
#
_cell.length_a   1.000
_cell.length_b   1.000
_cell.length_c   1.000
_cell.angle_alpha   90.00
_cell.angle_beta   90.00
_cell.angle_gamma   90.00
#
_symmetry.space_group_name_H-M   'P 1'
#
loop_
_entity.id
_entity.type
_entity.pdbx_description
1 polymer ?
#
loop_
_entity_poly.entity_id
_entity_poly.type
_entity_poly.pdbx_seq_one_letter_code
_entity_poly.pdbx_strand_id
1 'polypeptide(L)'
;MITLQCLLEFSSNQDREVLLDLMRRFSSGERYAYKRLLEGQEREELKKDISRLFNINTRYSDDAIFLAQSIISSCKEKGQDSKRIVFGSRKLFEKLNKNHLNGYRKEELKIKWRESRQGNLYSRGDKSKQGNLNLRIERIDNELYLRINTGNKQYIYAKIIRSAKREKDKWIEFVYMLSQVHYTGEYFPYSVRLKLKNGKVYAFMSLEEKLPPITIKKDSGIIGIDINAYPFHLALAIVGKDGNLERYESISLHELL
;
A
#
# COMPACT_ATOMS: atom_id res chain seq x y z
N MET A 1 6.04 0.96 10.21
CA MET A 1 5.86 0.44 8.83
C MET A 1 6.20 1.57 7.88
N ILE A 2 7.23 1.37 7.07
CA ILE A 2 7.64 2.34 6.04
C ILE A 2 6.94 1.95 4.74
N THR A 3 6.44 2.95 4.00
CA THR A 3 5.95 2.75 2.62
C THR A 3 6.74 3.64 1.66
N LEU A 4 7.33 3.01 0.66
CA LEU A 4 8.08 3.65 -0.43
C LEU A 4 7.21 3.70 -1.68
N GLN A 5 7.32 4.78 -2.44
CA GLN A 5 6.58 4.97 -3.69
C GLN A 5 7.55 5.17 -4.86
N CYS A 6 7.25 4.54 -5.99
CA CYS A 6 7.89 4.82 -7.28
C CYS A 6 6.88 4.77 -8.44
N LEU A 7 7.31 5.30 -9.59
CA LEU A 7 6.67 5.12 -10.88
C LEU A 7 7.28 3.90 -11.57
N LEU A 8 6.45 3.14 -12.29
CA LEU A 8 6.91 2.04 -13.14
C LEU A 8 6.89 2.44 -14.61
N GLU A 9 8.01 2.24 -15.29
CA GLU A 9 8.17 2.43 -16.72
C GLU A 9 8.30 1.06 -17.42
N PHE A 10 7.57 0.88 -18.50
CA PHE A 10 7.54 -0.38 -19.26
C PHE A 10 8.22 -0.15 -20.61
N SER A 11 9.14 -1.04 -20.97
CA SER A 11 9.82 -0.99 -22.27
C SER A 11 8.86 -1.35 -23.43
N SER A 12 7.83 -2.14 -23.15
CA SER A 12 6.83 -2.58 -24.13
C SER A 12 5.41 -2.16 -23.72
N ASN A 13 4.65 -1.64 -24.67
CA ASN A 13 3.22 -1.39 -24.49
C ASN A 13 2.43 -2.69 -24.22
N GLN A 14 2.86 -3.80 -24.79
CA GLN A 14 2.24 -5.11 -24.58
C GLN A 14 2.37 -5.55 -23.11
N ASP A 15 3.54 -5.39 -22.49
CA ASP A 15 3.74 -5.73 -21.08
C ASP A 15 2.85 -4.88 -20.17
N ARG A 16 2.71 -3.59 -20.50
CA ARG A 16 1.80 -2.70 -19.79
C ARG A 16 0.35 -3.17 -19.93
N GLU A 17 -0.09 -3.57 -21.11
CA GLU A 17 -1.45 -4.09 -21.33
C GLU A 17 -1.71 -5.40 -20.57
N VAL A 18 -0.76 -6.33 -20.58
CA VAL A 18 -0.81 -7.57 -19.81
C VAL A 18 -0.95 -7.27 -18.31
N LEU A 19 -0.20 -6.30 -17.78
CA LEU A 19 -0.33 -5.86 -16.40
C LEU A 19 -1.71 -5.26 -16.12
N LEU A 20 -2.20 -4.38 -16.98
CA LEU A 20 -3.49 -3.73 -16.79
C LEU A 20 -4.64 -4.73 -16.76
N ASP A 21 -4.57 -5.77 -17.60
CA ASP A 21 -5.52 -6.87 -17.56
C ASP A 21 -5.42 -7.69 -16.26
N LEU A 22 -4.19 -8.00 -15.80
CA LEU A 22 -3.96 -8.65 -14.52
C LEU A 22 -4.53 -7.84 -13.34
N MET A 23 -4.30 -6.51 -13.31
CA MET A 23 -4.85 -5.60 -12.28
C MET A 23 -6.38 -5.62 -12.29
N ARG A 24 -6.99 -5.59 -13.50
CA ARG A 24 -8.45 -5.67 -13.67
C ARG A 24 -9.01 -6.97 -13.12
N ARG A 25 -8.39 -8.11 -13.45
CA ARG A 25 -8.79 -9.44 -12.98
C ARG A 25 -8.61 -9.60 -11.47
N PHE A 26 -7.46 -9.20 -10.93
CA PHE A 26 -7.19 -9.16 -9.49
C PHE A 26 -8.23 -8.33 -8.74
N SER A 27 -8.48 -7.09 -9.17
CA SER A 27 -9.46 -6.20 -8.54
C SER A 27 -10.89 -6.76 -8.60
N SER A 28 -11.19 -7.58 -9.62
CA SER A 28 -12.48 -8.27 -9.74
C SER A 28 -12.55 -9.45 -8.76
N GLY A 29 -11.46 -10.20 -8.60
CA GLY A 29 -11.29 -11.22 -7.57
C GLY A 29 -11.45 -10.67 -6.16
N GLU A 30 -10.85 -9.50 -5.85
CA GLU A 30 -11.00 -8.83 -4.55
C GLU A 30 -12.47 -8.51 -4.23
N ARG A 31 -13.20 -7.95 -5.20
CA ARG A 31 -14.63 -7.65 -5.04
C ARG A 31 -15.49 -8.90 -4.90
N TYR A 32 -15.17 -9.95 -5.66
CA TYR A 32 -15.83 -11.23 -5.54
C TYR A 32 -15.62 -11.82 -4.15
N ALA A 33 -14.37 -11.88 -3.70
CA ALA A 33 -14.01 -12.33 -2.36
C ALA A 33 -14.78 -11.55 -1.29
N TYR A 34 -14.82 -10.23 -1.40
CA TYR A 34 -15.55 -9.37 -0.47
C TYR A 34 -17.02 -9.75 -0.35
N LYS A 35 -17.72 -9.89 -1.48
CA LYS A 35 -19.15 -10.27 -1.47
C LYS A 35 -19.34 -11.63 -0.82
N ARG A 36 -18.52 -12.62 -1.19
CA ARG A 36 -18.66 -13.99 -0.70
C ARG A 36 -18.29 -14.19 0.76
N LEU A 37 -17.31 -13.44 1.26
CA LEU A 37 -16.97 -13.41 2.68
C LEU A 37 -18.14 -12.87 3.54
N LEU A 38 -18.91 -11.90 3.01
CA LEU A 38 -20.13 -11.43 3.68
C LEU A 38 -21.27 -12.46 3.65
N GLU A 39 -21.26 -13.37 2.69
CA GLU A 39 -22.19 -14.49 2.58
C GLU A 39 -21.76 -15.71 3.42
N GLY A 40 -20.60 -15.63 4.10
CA GLY A 40 -20.09 -16.70 4.97
C GLY A 40 -19.31 -17.80 4.24
N GLN A 41 -18.87 -17.58 2.99
CA GLN A 41 -18.04 -18.56 2.29
C GLN A 41 -16.64 -18.66 2.90
N GLU A 42 -16.14 -19.89 2.96
CA GLU A 42 -14.83 -20.22 3.52
C GLU A 42 -13.67 -19.81 2.61
N ARG A 43 -12.55 -19.45 3.23
CA ARG A 43 -11.37 -18.93 2.53
C ARG A 43 -10.79 -19.93 1.51
N GLU A 44 -10.72 -21.21 1.84
CA GLU A 44 -10.09 -22.23 0.98
C GLU A 44 -10.90 -22.50 -0.31
N GLU A 45 -12.23 -22.44 -0.23
CA GLU A 45 -13.11 -22.55 -1.39
C GLU A 45 -12.97 -21.30 -2.29
N LEU A 46 -12.99 -20.12 -1.67
CA LEU A 46 -12.82 -18.86 -2.37
C LEU A 46 -11.51 -18.76 -3.13
N LYS A 47 -10.43 -19.28 -2.55
CA LYS A 47 -9.12 -19.27 -3.20
C LYS A 47 -9.15 -20.02 -4.53
N LYS A 48 -9.77 -21.21 -4.55
CA LYS A 48 -9.92 -22.04 -5.76
C LYS A 48 -10.83 -21.35 -6.78
N ASP A 49 -11.96 -20.83 -6.33
CA ASP A 49 -12.91 -20.14 -7.19
C ASP A 49 -12.33 -18.90 -7.84
N ILE A 50 -11.66 -18.04 -7.07
CA ILE A 50 -11.04 -16.81 -7.59
C ILE A 50 -9.95 -17.15 -8.60
N SER A 51 -9.14 -18.17 -8.31
CA SER A 51 -8.06 -18.58 -9.24
C SER A 51 -8.63 -19.04 -10.58
N ARG A 52 -9.68 -19.87 -10.55
CA ARG A 52 -10.38 -20.37 -11.74
C ARG A 52 -11.13 -19.27 -12.50
N LEU A 53 -11.95 -18.47 -11.80
CA LEU A 53 -12.85 -17.49 -12.41
C LEU A 53 -12.10 -16.29 -12.99
N PHE A 54 -11.05 -15.82 -12.31
CA PHE A 54 -10.30 -14.63 -12.72
C PHE A 54 -8.94 -14.96 -13.36
N ASN A 55 -8.62 -16.24 -13.53
CA ASN A 55 -7.39 -16.73 -14.14
C ASN A 55 -6.12 -16.12 -13.52
N ILE A 56 -6.11 -15.95 -12.19
CA ILE A 56 -4.95 -15.46 -11.43
C ILE A 56 -4.35 -16.59 -10.60
N ASN A 57 -3.04 -16.52 -10.36
CA ASN A 57 -2.38 -17.54 -9.54
C ASN A 57 -2.93 -17.54 -8.10
N THR A 58 -2.77 -18.66 -7.41
CA THR A 58 -3.34 -18.88 -6.08
C THR A 58 -2.82 -17.92 -5.02
N ARG A 59 -1.60 -17.39 -5.15
CA ARG A 59 -1.07 -16.36 -4.25
C ARG A 59 -1.80 -15.04 -4.43
N TYR A 60 -2.06 -14.63 -5.68
CA TYR A 60 -2.90 -13.47 -5.93
C TYR A 60 -4.34 -13.67 -5.47
N SER A 61 -4.91 -14.88 -5.61
CA SER A 61 -6.22 -15.18 -5.02
C SER A 61 -6.22 -15.00 -3.51
N ASP A 62 -5.21 -15.52 -2.82
CA ASP A 62 -5.04 -15.34 -1.37
C ASP A 62 -4.87 -13.88 -0.97
N ASP A 63 -4.08 -13.13 -1.73
CA ASP A 63 -3.86 -11.70 -1.48
C ASP A 63 -5.13 -10.87 -1.75
N ALA A 64 -5.96 -11.25 -2.73
CA ALA A 64 -7.26 -10.63 -2.97
C ALA A 64 -8.25 -10.90 -1.83
N ILE A 65 -8.29 -12.14 -1.31
CA ILE A 65 -9.09 -12.49 -0.13
C ILE A 65 -8.61 -11.70 1.10
N PHE A 66 -7.30 -11.61 1.32
CA PHE A 66 -6.71 -10.86 2.42
C PHE A 66 -7.10 -9.37 2.38
N LEU A 67 -7.06 -8.74 1.20
CA LEU A 67 -7.53 -7.36 1.05
C LEU A 67 -9.02 -7.23 1.37
N ALA A 68 -9.85 -8.14 0.86
CA ALA A 68 -11.28 -8.14 1.14
C ALA A 68 -11.58 -8.28 2.64
N GLN A 69 -10.91 -9.22 3.34
CA GLN A 69 -11.01 -9.38 4.79
C GLN A 69 -10.58 -8.12 5.53
N SER A 70 -9.48 -7.48 5.11
CA SER A 70 -8.99 -6.23 5.72
C SER A 70 -10.02 -5.10 5.62
N ILE A 71 -10.73 -5.01 4.48
CA ILE A 71 -11.82 -4.04 4.30
C ILE A 71 -12.97 -4.33 5.27
N ILE A 72 -13.40 -5.60 5.37
CA ILE A 72 -14.48 -6.00 6.28
C ILE A 72 -14.11 -5.68 7.73
N SER A 73 -12.90 -6.01 8.17
CA SER A 73 -12.41 -5.72 9.52
C SER A 73 -12.40 -4.21 9.78
N SER A 74 -11.88 -3.40 8.86
CA SER A 74 -11.87 -1.94 9.01
C SER A 74 -13.28 -1.34 9.10
N CYS A 75 -14.26 -1.90 8.39
CA CYS A 75 -15.65 -1.47 8.52
C CYS A 75 -16.24 -1.83 9.87
N LYS A 76 -15.97 -3.04 10.38
CA LYS A 76 -16.41 -3.45 11.73
C LYS A 76 -15.84 -2.54 12.81
N GLU A 77 -14.53 -2.27 12.76
CA GLU A 77 -13.82 -1.38 13.70
C GLU A 77 -14.39 0.05 13.71
N LYS A 78 -14.86 0.54 12.55
CA LYS A 78 -15.44 1.88 12.41
C LYS A 78 -16.96 1.93 12.64
N GLY A 79 -17.60 0.81 12.99
CA GLY A 79 -19.05 0.72 13.10
C GLY A 79 -19.79 1.00 11.77
N GLN A 80 -19.13 0.79 10.64
CA GLN A 80 -19.70 1.04 9.30
C GLN A 80 -20.39 -0.20 8.75
N ASP A 81 -21.51 0.02 8.05
CA ASP A 81 -22.21 -1.07 7.35
C ASP A 81 -21.38 -1.61 6.18
N SER A 82 -20.81 -2.80 6.38
CA SER A 82 -20.04 -3.55 5.38
C SER A 82 -20.83 -3.86 4.10
N LYS A 83 -22.18 -3.88 4.12
CA LYS A 83 -23.00 -4.11 2.92
C LYS A 83 -23.05 -2.91 1.98
N ARG A 84 -22.70 -1.70 2.45
CA ARG A 84 -22.81 -0.44 1.70
C ARG A 84 -21.49 0.10 1.14
N ILE A 85 -20.48 -0.76 0.99
CA ILE A 85 -19.18 -0.34 0.45
C ILE A 85 -19.25 -0.08 -1.07
N VAL A 86 -18.61 1.00 -1.49
CA VAL A 86 -18.40 1.35 -2.90
C VAL A 86 -16.92 1.21 -3.26
N PHE A 87 -16.58 0.17 -4.02
CA PHE A 87 -15.25 -0.01 -4.61
C PHE A 87 -14.98 1.05 -5.69
N GLY A 88 -13.78 1.67 -5.65
CA GLY A 88 -13.39 2.74 -6.56
C GLY A 88 -13.59 4.16 -6.03
N SER A 89 -13.86 4.32 -4.72
CA SER A 89 -14.20 5.57 -4.02
C SER A 89 -15.67 5.96 -4.15
N ARG A 90 -16.35 6.02 -2.99
CA ARG A 90 -17.71 6.54 -2.86
C ARG A 90 -17.83 7.99 -3.37
N LYS A 91 -16.85 8.84 -3.03
CA LYS A 91 -16.80 10.24 -3.50
C LYS A 91 -16.75 10.35 -5.03
N LEU A 92 -15.97 9.49 -5.69
CA LEU A 92 -15.91 9.47 -7.16
C LEU A 92 -17.20 8.94 -7.77
N PHE A 93 -17.78 7.89 -7.18
CA PHE A 93 -19.05 7.33 -7.62
C PHE A 93 -20.21 8.34 -7.51
N GLU A 94 -20.33 9.02 -6.37
CA GLU A 94 -21.35 10.06 -6.16
C GLU A 94 -21.16 11.23 -7.12
N LYS A 95 -19.92 11.64 -7.42
CA LYS A 95 -19.65 12.64 -8.46
C LYS A 95 -20.11 12.16 -9.84
N LEU A 96 -19.86 10.90 -10.19
CA LEU A 96 -20.28 10.35 -11.49
C LEU A 96 -21.80 10.27 -11.66
N ASN A 97 -22.54 10.08 -10.57
CA ASN A 97 -24.01 10.02 -10.58
C ASN A 97 -24.68 11.40 -10.71
N LYS A 98 -23.92 12.50 -10.70
CA LYS A 98 -24.48 13.85 -10.87
C LYS A 98 -24.78 14.14 -12.35
N ASN A 99 -26.02 14.51 -12.64
CA ASN A 99 -26.53 14.70 -14.01
C ASN A 99 -25.98 15.95 -14.74
N HIS A 100 -25.30 16.87 -14.06
CA HIS A 100 -24.81 18.14 -14.65
C HIS A 100 -23.38 18.08 -15.23
N LEU A 101 -22.72 16.91 -15.19
CA LEU A 101 -21.38 16.74 -15.75
C LEU A 101 -21.49 16.30 -17.20
N ASN A 102 -21.06 17.15 -18.14
CA ASN A 102 -21.13 16.89 -19.58
C ASN A 102 -19.74 16.88 -20.23
N GLY A 103 -19.63 16.16 -21.35
CA GLY A 103 -18.44 16.10 -22.20
C GLY A 103 -17.19 15.58 -21.51
N TYR A 104 -16.06 16.25 -21.77
CA TYR A 104 -14.71 15.83 -21.35
C TYR A 104 -14.57 15.59 -19.84
N ARG A 105 -15.16 16.45 -19.00
CA ARG A 105 -15.08 16.34 -17.53
C ARG A 105 -15.71 15.04 -17.01
N LYS A 106 -16.77 14.57 -17.66
CA LYS A 106 -17.42 13.30 -17.30
C LYS A 106 -16.54 12.11 -17.66
N GLU A 107 -15.88 12.15 -18.82
CA GLU A 107 -14.99 11.08 -19.26
C GLU A 107 -13.73 10.98 -18.39
N GLU A 108 -13.12 12.11 -18.01
CA GLU A 108 -12.03 12.09 -17.04
C GLU A 108 -12.42 11.45 -15.71
N LEU A 109 -13.63 11.75 -15.21
CA LEU A 109 -14.13 11.15 -13.97
C LEU A 109 -14.39 9.65 -14.14
N LYS A 110 -14.90 9.20 -15.30
CA LYS A 110 -15.08 7.78 -15.59
C LYS A 110 -13.75 7.05 -15.62
N ILE A 111 -12.72 7.63 -16.24
CA ILE A 111 -11.36 7.10 -16.25
C ILE A 111 -10.86 6.99 -14.81
N LYS A 112 -10.89 8.09 -14.04
CA LYS A 112 -10.42 8.10 -12.63
C LYS A 112 -11.14 7.07 -11.77
N TRP A 113 -12.46 6.92 -11.91
CA TRP A 113 -13.22 5.91 -11.15
C TRP A 113 -12.88 4.49 -11.60
N ARG A 114 -12.74 4.25 -12.90
CA ARG A 114 -12.33 2.96 -13.46
C ARG A 114 -10.95 2.58 -12.94
N GLU A 115 -9.96 3.47 -13.02
CA GLU A 115 -8.61 3.25 -12.48
C GLU A 115 -8.65 2.96 -10.97
N SER A 116 -9.40 3.74 -10.20
CA SER A 116 -9.57 3.53 -8.77
C SER A 116 -10.23 2.19 -8.42
N ARG A 117 -11.15 1.71 -9.27
CA ARG A 117 -11.91 0.48 -9.06
C ARG A 117 -11.19 -0.78 -9.52
N GLN A 118 -10.43 -0.72 -10.62
CA GLN A 118 -9.84 -1.90 -11.25
C GLN A 118 -8.33 -1.82 -11.49
N GLY A 119 -7.71 -0.70 -11.15
CA GLY A 119 -6.28 -0.49 -11.27
C GLY A 119 -5.54 -0.80 -9.97
N ASN A 120 -5.87 -1.91 -9.30
CA ASN A 120 -5.18 -2.37 -8.10
C ASN A 120 -4.58 -3.77 -8.34
N LEU A 121 -3.35 -3.98 -7.88
CA LEU A 121 -2.75 -5.31 -7.73
C LEU A 121 -1.93 -5.33 -6.45
N TYR A 122 -2.02 -6.39 -5.67
CA TYR A 122 -1.31 -6.48 -4.40
C TYR A 122 -0.67 -7.85 -4.25
N SER A 123 0.52 -7.88 -3.67
CA SER A 123 1.07 -9.12 -3.18
C SER A 123 1.91 -8.97 -1.92
N ARG A 124 1.76 -9.92 -1.01
CA ARG A 124 2.55 -10.01 0.23
C ARG A 124 3.84 -10.78 -0.01
N GLY A 125 4.91 -10.30 0.63
CA GLY A 125 6.17 -11.03 0.71
C GLY A 125 6.16 -12.07 1.81
N ASP A 126 6.94 -13.13 1.61
CA ASP A 126 7.16 -14.22 2.54
C ASP A 126 8.66 -14.47 2.64
N LYS A 127 9.20 -14.38 3.87
CA LYS A 127 10.62 -14.59 4.14
C LYS A 127 11.10 -15.97 3.66
N SER A 128 10.29 -17.01 3.87
CA SER A 128 10.59 -18.38 3.45
C SER A 128 10.62 -18.56 1.93
N LYS A 129 10.08 -17.59 1.19
CA LYS A 129 10.00 -17.57 -0.28
C LYS A 129 10.81 -16.46 -0.91
N GLN A 130 11.88 -16.05 -0.23
CA GLN A 130 12.82 -15.04 -0.71
C GLN A 130 12.16 -13.66 -0.93
N GLY A 131 11.29 -13.26 0.00
CA GLY A 131 10.56 -11.99 -0.07
C GLY A 131 9.30 -12.13 -0.94
N ASN A 132 9.12 -11.24 -1.91
CA ASN A 132 7.90 -11.24 -2.73
C ASN A 132 8.08 -12.06 -4.01
N LEU A 133 7.28 -13.12 -4.19
CA LEU A 133 7.39 -14.00 -5.37
C LEU A 133 6.67 -13.44 -6.61
N ASN A 134 5.56 -12.74 -6.38
CA ASN A 134 4.70 -12.23 -7.44
C ASN A 134 5.14 -10.86 -7.91
N LEU A 135 5.61 -10.00 -7.00
CA LEU A 135 6.04 -8.62 -7.26
C LEU A 135 7.43 -8.41 -6.66
N ARG A 136 8.46 -8.94 -7.33
CA ARG A 136 9.84 -8.98 -6.83
C ARG A 136 10.65 -7.81 -7.37
N ILE A 137 11.43 -7.18 -6.51
CA ILE A 137 12.42 -6.18 -6.94
C ILE A 137 13.73 -6.88 -7.23
N GLU A 138 14.27 -6.61 -8.41
CA GLU A 138 15.51 -7.20 -8.92
C GLU A 138 16.41 -6.09 -9.44
N ARG A 139 17.72 -6.33 -9.38
CA ARG A 139 18.73 -5.43 -9.93
C ARG A 139 19.22 -6.02 -11.25
N ILE A 140 19.03 -5.29 -12.35
CA ILE A 140 19.44 -5.67 -13.70
C ILE A 140 20.27 -4.50 -14.23
N ASP A 141 21.52 -4.77 -14.65
CA ASP A 141 22.45 -3.76 -15.20
C ASP A 141 22.56 -2.49 -14.34
N ASN A 142 22.73 -2.66 -13.02
CA ASN A 142 22.78 -1.59 -12.01
C ASN A 142 21.50 -0.76 -11.81
N GLU A 143 20.43 -1.06 -12.53
CA GLU A 143 19.12 -0.44 -12.36
C GLU A 143 18.16 -1.36 -11.58
N LEU A 144 17.14 -0.77 -10.98
CA LEU A 144 16.11 -1.51 -10.25
C LEU A 144 14.89 -1.76 -11.15
N TYR A 145 14.46 -3.01 -11.20
CA TYR A 145 13.26 -3.44 -11.90
C TYR A 145 12.30 -4.11 -10.93
N LEU A 146 11.00 -3.95 -11.19
CA LEU A 146 9.97 -4.78 -10.60
C LEU A 146 9.65 -5.91 -11.57
N ARG A 147 10.01 -7.14 -11.20
CA ARG A 147 9.56 -8.37 -11.84
C ARG A 147 8.15 -8.71 -11.38
N ILE A 148 7.23 -8.80 -12.32
CA ILE A 148 5.81 -9.07 -12.08
C ILE A 148 5.46 -10.44 -12.66
N ASN A 149 5.00 -11.36 -11.83
CA ASN A 149 4.49 -12.65 -12.25
C ASN A 149 3.09 -12.49 -12.84
N THR A 150 2.90 -12.81 -14.12
CA THR A 150 1.61 -12.68 -14.80
C THR A 150 0.78 -13.97 -14.78
N GLY A 151 1.33 -15.05 -14.23
CA GLY A 151 0.77 -16.40 -14.24
C GLY A 151 1.64 -17.37 -15.04
N ASN A 152 1.47 -18.68 -14.86
CA ASN A 152 2.13 -19.72 -15.66
C ASN A 152 3.67 -19.58 -15.80
N LYS A 153 4.35 -19.05 -14.77
CA LYS A 153 5.79 -18.75 -14.76
C LYS A 153 6.23 -17.71 -15.82
N GLN A 154 5.29 -16.91 -16.33
CA GLN A 154 5.58 -15.76 -17.16
C GLN A 154 5.82 -14.54 -16.28
N TYR A 155 6.80 -13.73 -16.70
CA TYR A 155 7.21 -12.53 -16.00
C TYR A 155 7.31 -11.36 -16.97
N ILE A 156 6.88 -10.19 -16.51
CA ILE A 156 7.17 -8.91 -17.16
C ILE A 156 8.04 -8.07 -16.22
N TYR A 157 8.80 -7.15 -16.79
CA TYR A 157 9.72 -6.30 -16.04
C TYR A 157 9.34 -4.84 -16.26
N ALA A 158 9.30 -4.09 -15.16
CA ALA A 158 9.06 -2.65 -15.20
C ALA A 158 10.19 -1.93 -14.49
N LYS A 159 10.80 -0.97 -15.17
CA LYS A 159 11.87 -0.14 -14.61
C LYS A 159 11.32 0.74 -13.49
N ILE A 160 12.03 0.79 -12.36
CA ILE A 160 11.65 1.59 -11.20
C ILE A 160 12.19 3.02 -11.39
N ILE A 161 11.28 3.96 -11.60
CA ILE A 161 11.57 5.39 -11.69
C ILE A 161 11.27 6.05 -10.34
N ARG A 162 12.30 6.61 -9.71
CA ARG A 162 12.20 7.28 -8.40
C ARG A 162 13.02 8.56 -8.36
N SER A 163 12.60 9.53 -7.56
CA SER A 163 13.38 10.73 -7.25
C SER A 163 14.24 10.47 -6.01
N ALA A 164 15.56 10.35 -6.15
CA ALA A 164 16.48 10.20 -5.01
C ALA A 164 16.71 11.57 -4.34
N LYS A 165 16.43 11.69 -3.04
CA LYS A 165 16.70 12.91 -2.24
C LYS A 165 17.77 12.64 -1.19
N ARG A 166 19.02 13.02 -1.45
CA ARG A 166 20.24 12.54 -0.77
C ARG A 166 20.19 12.43 0.77
N GLU A 167 19.62 13.40 1.49
CA GLU A 167 19.66 13.40 2.97
C GLU A 167 18.49 12.70 3.67
N LYS A 168 17.32 12.60 3.03
CA LYS A 168 16.09 12.05 3.65
C LYS A 168 15.45 10.96 2.79
N ASP A 169 16.24 10.30 1.95
CA ASP A 169 15.74 9.28 1.04
C ASP A 169 15.39 8.00 1.80
N LYS A 170 14.09 7.78 1.98
CA LYS A 170 13.54 6.57 2.60
C LYS A 170 13.93 5.28 1.84
N TRP A 171 14.41 5.40 0.59
CA TRP A 171 14.90 4.25 -0.17
C TRP A 171 16.29 3.77 0.24
N ILE A 172 17.10 4.56 0.94
CA ILE A 172 18.48 4.18 1.27
C ILE A 172 18.49 2.86 2.05
N GLU A 173 17.71 2.78 3.13
CA GLU A 173 17.61 1.56 3.94
C GLU A 173 17.11 0.39 3.12
N PHE A 174 16.08 0.59 2.31
CA PHE A 174 15.49 -0.48 1.49
C PHE A 174 16.45 -1.01 0.42
N VAL A 175 17.17 -0.13 -0.28
CA VAL A 175 18.18 -0.52 -1.28
C VAL A 175 19.39 -1.17 -0.61
N TYR A 176 19.77 -0.70 0.58
CA TYR A 176 20.80 -1.34 1.39
C TYR A 176 20.38 -2.76 1.77
N MET A 177 19.15 -2.95 2.29
CA MET A 177 18.62 -4.27 2.61
C MET A 177 18.58 -5.20 1.38
N LEU A 178 18.12 -4.72 0.23
CA LEU A 178 18.15 -5.49 -1.03
C LEU A 178 19.56 -5.90 -1.44
N SER A 179 20.55 -5.03 -1.20
CA SER A 179 21.96 -5.34 -1.48
C SER A 179 22.49 -6.38 -0.50
N GLN A 180 22.17 -6.25 0.79
CA GLN A 180 22.58 -7.22 1.83
C GLN A 180 22.08 -8.63 1.53
N VAL A 181 20.86 -8.78 1.01
CA VAL A 181 20.32 -10.11 0.60
C VAL A 181 21.26 -10.85 -0.35
N HIS A 182 21.94 -10.14 -1.27
CA HIS A 182 22.88 -10.76 -2.21
C HIS A 182 24.15 -11.27 -1.52
N TYR A 183 24.59 -10.59 -0.46
CA TYR A 183 25.81 -10.94 0.28
C TYR A 183 25.56 -11.97 1.38
N THR A 184 24.43 -11.84 2.10
CA THR A 184 24.13 -12.64 3.30
C THR A 184 23.17 -13.79 3.02
N GLY A 185 22.42 -13.75 1.92
CA GLY A 185 21.30 -14.67 1.66
C GLY A 185 20.10 -14.47 2.59
N GLU A 186 20.12 -13.46 3.47
CA GLU A 186 19.05 -13.21 4.43
C GLU A 186 17.91 -12.39 3.82
N TYR A 187 16.94 -13.10 3.25
CA TYR A 187 15.74 -12.46 2.69
C TYR A 187 14.88 -11.80 3.77
N PHE A 188 14.19 -10.73 3.36
CA PHE A 188 13.20 -10.04 4.18
C PHE A 188 11.86 -9.93 3.41
N PRO A 189 10.72 -10.05 4.11
CA PRO A 189 9.42 -9.88 3.48
C PRO A 189 9.11 -8.40 3.29
N TYR A 190 8.54 -8.07 2.13
CA TYR A 190 7.93 -6.77 1.86
C TYR A 190 6.70 -6.99 1.00
N SER A 191 5.66 -6.18 1.21
CA SER A 191 4.48 -6.20 0.37
C SER A 191 4.59 -5.13 -0.72
N VAL A 192 4.00 -5.40 -1.88
CA VAL A 192 3.95 -4.46 -2.99
C VAL A 192 2.50 -4.27 -3.40
N ARG A 193 2.08 -3.02 -3.54
CA ARG A 193 0.79 -2.64 -4.13
C ARG A 193 1.03 -1.80 -5.37
N LEU A 194 0.44 -2.19 -6.49
CA LEU A 194 0.41 -1.39 -7.70
C LEU A 194 -0.91 -0.63 -7.79
N LYS A 195 -0.84 0.64 -8.18
CA LYS A 195 -2.01 1.48 -8.47
C LYS A 195 -1.89 2.17 -9.81
N LEU A 196 -2.93 2.07 -10.63
CA LEU A 196 -3.08 2.89 -11.83
C LEU A 196 -3.64 4.27 -11.43
N LYS A 197 -2.97 5.34 -11.87
CA LYS A 197 -3.43 6.72 -11.69
C LYS A 197 -3.02 7.55 -12.90
N ASN A 198 -3.99 8.20 -13.54
CA ASN A 198 -3.79 9.04 -14.72
C ASN A 198 -2.97 8.33 -15.81
N GLY A 199 -3.32 7.07 -16.10
CA GLY A 199 -2.65 6.23 -17.09
C GLY A 199 -1.28 5.68 -16.68
N LYS A 200 -0.74 6.07 -15.52
CA LYS A 200 0.57 5.65 -15.01
C LYS A 200 0.45 4.64 -13.88
N VAL A 201 1.35 3.65 -13.85
CA VAL A 201 1.38 2.63 -12.80
C VAL A 201 2.38 3.04 -11.72
N TYR A 202 1.92 3.15 -10.49
CA TYR A 202 2.75 3.43 -9.32
C TYR A 202 2.85 2.20 -8.44
N ALA A 203 4.05 1.90 -7.94
CA ALA A 203 4.26 0.86 -6.95
C ALA A 203 4.45 1.47 -5.56
N PHE A 204 3.85 0.82 -4.57
CA PHE A 204 3.96 1.13 -3.15
C PHE A 204 4.53 -0.10 -2.44
N MET A 205 5.76 0.00 -1.96
CA MET A 205 6.44 -1.08 -1.23
C MET A 205 6.33 -0.79 0.26
N SER A 206 5.73 -1.71 1.01
CA SER A 206 5.60 -1.60 2.46
C SER A 206 6.42 -2.68 3.15
N LEU A 207 7.30 -2.24 4.04
CA LEU A 207 8.12 -3.09 4.90
C LEU A 207 7.92 -2.72 6.37
N GLU A 208 8.13 -3.71 7.22
CA GLU A 208 8.16 -3.50 8.66
C GLU A 208 9.48 -2.83 9.04
N GLU A 209 9.38 -1.79 9.85
CA GLU A 209 10.53 -1.04 10.33
C GLU A 209 10.91 -1.60 11.69
N LYS A 210 12.18 -1.96 11.87
CA LYS A 210 12.67 -2.39 13.18
C LYS A 210 12.87 -1.16 14.05
N LEU A 211 11.86 -0.84 14.84
CA LEU A 211 12.00 0.18 15.88
C LEU A 211 12.92 -0.36 16.99
N PRO A 212 13.81 0.47 17.54
CA PRO A 212 14.59 0.09 18.71
C PRO A 212 13.63 -0.29 19.86
N PRO A 213 14.05 -1.20 20.76
CA PRO A 213 13.22 -1.55 21.91
C PRO A 213 12.88 -0.29 22.71
N ILE A 214 11.58 -0.11 22.98
CA ILE A 214 11.11 1.02 23.78
C ILE A 214 11.77 0.89 25.16
N THR A 215 12.65 1.83 25.47
CA THR A 215 13.31 1.90 26.77
C THR A 215 12.86 3.18 27.43
N ILE A 216 12.14 3.06 28.55
CA ILE A 216 11.74 4.21 29.35
C ILE A 216 12.88 4.51 30.31
N LYS A 217 13.66 5.55 30.02
CA LYS A 217 14.68 6.06 30.94
C LYS A 217 14.33 7.47 31.39
N LYS A 218 14.61 7.78 32.65
CA LYS A 218 14.46 9.13 33.24
C LYS A 218 15.81 9.81 33.47
N ASP A 219 16.90 9.14 33.10
CA ASP A 219 18.29 9.59 33.26
C ASP A 219 18.57 10.89 32.50
N SER A 220 17.81 11.15 31.43
CA SER A 220 17.91 12.34 30.58
C SER A 220 16.75 13.33 30.77
N GLY A 221 15.95 13.17 31.82
CA GLY A 221 14.70 13.92 31.98
C GLY A 221 13.52 13.32 31.22
N ILE A 222 12.39 14.03 31.20
CA ILE A 222 11.12 13.58 30.58
C ILE A 222 10.52 14.76 29.80
N ILE A 223 9.99 14.48 28.61
CA ILE A 223 9.13 15.42 27.88
C ILE A 223 7.68 14.94 28.02
N GLY A 224 6.88 15.68 28.78
CA GLY A 224 5.43 15.52 28.81
C GLY A 224 4.81 16.20 27.60
N ILE A 225 3.92 15.50 26.89
CA ILE A 225 3.18 16.02 25.74
C ILE A 225 1.69 15.94 26.06
N ASP A 226 1.02 17.09 26.13
CA ASP A 226 -0.44 17.16 26.20
C ASP A 226 -0.99 17.61 24.85
N ILE A 227 -1.82 16.74 24.26
CA ILE A 227 -2.43 16.92 22.95
C ILE A 227 -3.85 17.49 23.04
N ASN A 228 -4.39 17.66 24.25
CA ASN A 228 -5.73 18.17 24.51
C ASN A 228 -5.69 19.56 25.17
N ALA A 229 -4.65 20.34 24.89
CA ALA A 229 -4.51 21.69 25.39
C ALA A 229 -5.44 22.65 24.63
N TYR A 230 -5.94 23.68 25.31
CA TYR A 230 -6.67 24.81 24.73
C TYR A 230 -5.81 26.08 24.82
N PRO A 231 -5.64 26.87 23.74
CA PRO A 231 -6.20 26.75 22.38
C PRO A 231 -5.64 25.53 21.60
N PHE A 232 -6.03 25.26 20.34
CA PHE A 232 -5.60 24.04 19.61
C PHE A 232 -4.07 23.99 19.35
N HIS A 233 -3.32 23.40 20.29
CA HIS A 233 -1.85 23.29 20.27
C HIS A 233 -1.38 22.00 20.96
N LEU A 234 -0.12 21.62 20.71
CA LEU A 234 0.61 20.66 21.53
C LEU A 234 1.28 21.41 22.68
N ALA A 235 0.94 21.09 23.92
CA ALA A 235 1.65 21.58 25.09
C ALA A 235 2.77 20.61 25.45
N LEU A 236 3.98 21.14 25.64
CA LEU A 236 5.18 20.39 25.97
C LEU A 236 5.70 20.86 27.32
N ALA A 237 6.03 19.93 28.21
CA ALA A 237 6.71 20.19 29.46
C ALA A 237 7.99 19.36 29.51
N ILE A 238 9.15 20.02 29.55
CA ILE A 238 10.46 19.40 29.63
C ILE A 238 10.88 19.44 31.10
N VAL A 239 11.05 18.26 31.66
CA VAL A 239 11.41 18.04 33.05
C VAL A 239 12.82 17.45 33.08
N GLY A 240 13.69 18.02 33.90
CA GLY A 240 15.05 17.56 34.09
C GLY A 240 15.14 16.20 34.78
N LYS A 241 16.35 15.65 34.85
CA LYS A 241 16.64 14.37 35.54
C LYS A 241 16.27 14.38 37.03
N ASP A 242 16.22 15.56 37.64
CA ASP A 242 15.89 15.81 39.05
C ASP A 242 14.38 15.96 39.29
N GLY A 243 13.56 15.91 38.23
CA GLY A 243 12.12 16.08 38.31
C GLY A 243 11.66 17.54 38.30
N ASN A 244 12.57 18.50 38.18
CA ASN A 244 12.23 19.91 38.10
C ASN A 244 11.82 20.31 36.68
N LEU A 245 10.84 21.19 36.56
CA LEU A 245 10.43 21.75 35.27
C LEU A 245 11.56 22.65 34.75
N GLU A 246 12.15 22.27 33.62
CA GLU A 246 13.19 23.07 32.96
C GLU A 246 12.58 24.08 31.99
N ARG A 247 11.58 23.64 31.22
CA ARG A 247 10.96 24.46 30.17
C ARG A 247 9.58 23.95 29.79
N TYR A 248 8.74 24.84 29.29
CA TYR A 248 7.54 24.47 28.57
C TYR A 248 7.47 25.16 27.21
N GLU A 249 6.78 24.52 26.27
CA GLU A 249 6.55 25.04 24.92
C GLU A 249 5.11 24.78 24.49
N SER A 250 4.63 25.60 23.56
CA SER A 250 3.39 25.35 22.82
C SER A 250 3.68 25.35 21.33
N ILE A 251 3.19 24.32 20.61
CA ILE A 251 3.26 24.24 19.15
C ILE A 251 1.83 24.35 18.62
N SER A 252 1.52 25.47 17.97
CA SER A 252 0.20 25.67 17.35
C SER A 252 -0.08 24.59 16.31
N LEU A 253 -1.27 23.99 16.37
CA LEU A 253 -1.72 23.00 15.40
C LEU A 253 -2.69 23.58 14.36
N HIS A 254 -2.90 24.90 14.36
CA HIS A 254 -3.86 25.55 13.46
C HIS A 254 -3.50 25.43 11.98
N GLU A 255 -2.22 25.24 11.65
CA GLU A 255 -1.77 24.99 10.27
C GLU A 255 -2.23 23.63 9.71
N LEU A 256 -2.81 22.75 10.55
CA LEU A 256 -3.33 21.44 10.16
C LEU A 256 -4.85 21.43 9.91
N LEU A 257 -5.54 22.56 10.14
CA LEU A 257 -6.97 22.77 9.86
C LEU A 257 -7.18 23.31 8.44
#